data_AF-A0A660NU35-F1
#
_entry.id   AF-A0A660NU35-F1
#
_cell.length_a   1.000
_cell.length_b   1.000
_cell.length_c   1.000
_cell.angle_alpha   90.00
_cell.angle_beta   90.00
_cell.angle_gamma   90.00
#
_symmetry.space_group_name_H-M   'P 1'
#
loop_
_entity.id
_entity.type
_entity.pdbx_description
1 polymer ?
#
loop_
_entity_poly.entity_id
_entity_poly.type
_entity_poly.pdbx_seq_one_letter_code
_entity_poly.pdbx_strand_id
1 'polypeptide(L)' 'RISNYLLWQLAYSELYFCDTYWPDFNESDLHKAIIDYQSRQRRFGKTEKQIETELKNK' A
#
# COMPACT_ATOMS: atom_id res chain seq x y z
N ARG A 1 -2.53 -10.43 9.70
CA ARG A 1 -3.15 -10.13 11.02
C ARG A 1 -2.25 -9.12 11.75
N ILE A 2 -2.81 -8.20 12.54
CA ILE A 2 -2.04 -7.14 13.23
C ILE A 2 -1.62 -7.56 14.65
N SER A 3 -2.23 -8.61 15.21
CA SER A 3 -1.79 -9.24 16.48
C SER A 3 -1.64 -8.27 17.66
N ASN A 4 -2.62 -7.37 17.83
CA ASN A 4 -2.64 -6.34 18.89
C ASN A 4 -1.48 -5.32 18.84
N TYR A 5 -0.87 -5.13 17.68
CA TYR A 5 0.14 -4.10 17.47
C TYR A 5 -0.49 -2.77 17.06
N LEU A 6 -0.15 -1.68 17.76
CA LEU A 6 -0.44 -0.28 17.40
C LEU A 6 -1.83 0.01 16.83
N LEU A 7 -2.88 -0.41 17.54
CA LEU A 7 -4.27 -0.29 17.09
C LEU A 7 -4.67 1.14 16.69
N TRP A 8 -4.29 2.14 17.49
CA TRP A 8 -4.64 3.54 17.25
C TRP A 8 -3.81 4.16 16.12
N GLN A 9 -2.51 3.89 16.10
CA GLN A 9 -1.60 4.48 15.12
C GLN A 9 -1.79 3.90 13.72
N LEU A 10 -2.28 2.66 13.62
CA LEU A 10 -2.53 1.99 12.34
C LEU A 10 -3.93 2.24 11.76
N ALA A 11 -4.77 3.05 12.41
CA ALA A 11 -6.17 3.26 12.01
C ALA A 11 -6.35 3.71 10.56
N TYR A 12 -5.39 4.47 10.02
CA TYR A 12 -5.40 4.93 8.63
C TYR A 12 -4.22 4.40 7.80
N SER A 13 -3.35 3.60 8.41
CA SER A 13 -2.15 3.08 7.76
C SER A 13 -2.50 1.96 6.79
N GLU A 14 -1.80 1.91 5.67
CA GLU A 14 -1.94 0.79 4.74
C GLU A 14 -1.16 -0.41 5.25
N LEU A 15 -1.77 -1.58 5.15
CA LEU A 15 -1.17 -2.83 5.59
C LEU A 15 -0.68 -3.59 4.37
N TYR A 16 0.63 -3.87 4.37
CA TYR A 16 1.28 -4.74 3.41
C TYR A 16 1.53 -6.09 4.05
N PHE A 17 1.10 -7.17 3.38
CA PHE A 17 1.31 -8.54 3.80
C PHE A 17 2.06 -9.26 2.68
N CYS A 18 3.11 -10.01 3.05
CA CYS A 18 3.86 -10.85 2.12
C CYS A 18 3.99 -12.27 2.69
N ASP A 19 4.10 -13.25 1.81
CA ASP A 19 4.26 -14.66 2.17
C ASP A 19 5.72 -15.00 2.56
N THR A 20 6.64 -14.05 2.35
CA THR A 20 8.06 -14.19 2.72
C THR A 20 8.22 -14.21 4.23
N TYR A 21 8.96 -15.18 4.74
CA TYR A 21 9.32 -15.23 6.15
C TYR A 21 10.33 -14.15 6.51
N TRP A 22 10.29 -13.67 7.76
CA TRP A 22 11.18 -12.60 8.22
C TRP A 22 12.69 -12.85 7.99
N PRO A 23 13.23 -14.08 8.19
CA PRO A 23 14.64 -14.35 7.91
C PRO A 23 15.03 -14.23 6.43
N ASP A 24 14.07 -14.40 5.52
CA ASP A 24 14.27 -14.37 4.08
C ASP A 24 13.92 -13.00 3.45
N PHE A 25 13.51 -12.04 4.27
CA PHE A 25 13.07 -10.72 3.82
C PHE A 25 14.29 -9.85 3.46
N ASN A 26 14.42 -9.50 2.17
CA ASN A 26 15.56 -8.76 1.64
C ASN A 26 15.16 -7.34 1.17
N GLU A 27 16.17 -6.52 0.85
CA GLU A 27 15.98 -5.15 0.30
C GLU A 27 15.05 -5.14 -0.93
N SER A 28 15.14 -6.17 -1.79
CA SER A 28 14.27 -6.29 -2.95
C SER A 28 12.78 -6.40 -2.57
N ASP A 29 12.46 -7.02 -1.45
CA ASP A 29 11.09 -7.19 -0.98
C ASP A 29 10.58 -5.92 -0.31
N LEU A 30 11.46 -5.16 0.33
CA LEU A 30 11.15 -3.80 0.78
C LEU A 30 10.82 -2.89 -0.41
N HIS A 31 11.59 -2.96 -1.50
CA HIS A 31 11.32 -2.17 -2.69
C HIS A 31 9.97 -2.55 -3.32
N LYS A 32 9.64 -3.84 -3.41
CA LYS A 32 8.32 -4.31 -3.85
C LYS A 32 7.21 -3.75 -2.95
N ALA A 33 7.40 -3.78 -1.63
CA ALA A 33 6.42 -3.25 -0.67
C ALA A 33 6.18 -1.75 -0.86
N ILE A 34 7.24 -0.97 -1.11
CA ILE A 34 7.13 0.48 -1.37
C ILE A 34 6.41 0.75 -2.70
N ILE A 35 6.75 0.00 -3.76
CA ILE A 35 6.07 0.13 -5.06
C ILE A 35 4.59 -0.21 -4.94
N ASP A 36 4.26 -1.29 -4.23
CA ASP A 36 2.87 -1.70 -3.97
C ASP A 36 2.13 -0.60 -3.19
N TYR A 37 2.75 -0.05 -2.14
CA TYR A 37 2.20 1.09 -1.39
C TYR A 37 1.96 2.33 -2.28
N GLN A 38 2.89 2.65 -3.20
CA GLN A 38 2.71 3.79 -4.13
C GLN A 38 1.61 3.54 -5.16
N SER A 39 1.42 2.28 -5.58
CA SER A 39 0.37 1.92 -6.54
C SER A 39 -1.04 2.04 -5.95
N ARG A 40 -1.16 1.88 -4.63
CA ARG A 40 -2.42 2.00 -3.90
C ARG A 40 -2.81 3.48 -3.82
N GLN A 41 -3.80 3.85 -4.60
CA GLN A 41 -4.33 5.20 -4.54
C GLN A 41 -5.32 5.32 -3.40
N ARG A 42 -4.94 6.10 -2.38
CA ARG A 42 -5.90 6.61 -1.40
C ARG A 42 -6.98 7.40 -2.13
N ARG A 43 -8.21 6.91 -2.06
CA ARG A 43 -9.40 7.60 -2.57
C ARG A 43 -9.64 8.89 -1.77
N PHE A 44 -8.94 9.97 -2.10
CA PHE A 44 -9.22 11.32 -1.61
C PHE A 44 -10.45 11.92 -2.33
N GLY A 45 -11.57 11.20 -2.30
CA GLY A 45 -12.84 11.64 -2.88
C GLY A 45 -12.98 11.53 -4.41
N LYS A 46 -11.97 11.06 -5.14
CA LYS A 46 -12.07 10.75 -6.59
C LYS A 46 -12.19 9.24 -6.83
N THR A 47 -13.03 8.86 -7.79
CA THR A 47 -13.22 7.46 -8.22
C THR A 47 -12.09 7.08 -9.19
N GLU A 48 -11.65 5.82 -9.22
CA GLU A 48 -10.58 5.32 -10.12
C GLU A 48 -10.77 5.75 -11.58
N LYS A 49 -11.99 5.66 -12.09
CA LYS A 49 -12.35 6.12 -13.45
C LYS A 49 -12.03 7.60 -13.69
N GLN A 50 -12.18 8.46 -12.69
CA GLN A 50 -11.94 9.91 -12.84
C GLN A 50 -10.44 10.22 -12.93
N ILE A 51 -9.61 9.49 -12.18
CA ILE A 51 -8.15 9.66 -12.21
C ILE A 51 -7.59 9.12 -13.53
N GLU A 52 -8.07 7.97 -13.99
CA GLU A 52 -7.67 7.41 -15.28
C GLU A 52 -8.07 8.30 -16.46
N THR A 53 -9.22 8.97 -16.36
CA THR A 53 -9.68 9.94 -17.37
C THR A 53 -8.84 11.23 -17.36
N GLU A 54 -8.42 11.71 -16.17
CA GLU A 54 -7.49 12.86 -16.04
C GLU A 54 -6.12 12.57 -16.66
N LEU A 55 -5.61 11.34 -16.50
CA LEU A 55 -4.32 10.92 -17.08
C LEU A 55 -4.39 10.73 -18.60
N LYS A 56 -5.53 10.30 -19.16
CA LYS A 56 -5.74 10.15 -20.61
C LYS A 56 -5.96 11.47 -21.35
N ASN A 57 -6.37 12.53 -20.63
CA ASN A 57 -6.63 13.86 -21.20
C ASN A 57 -5.43 14.80 -21.11
N LYS A 58 -4.28 14.30 -20.64
CA LYS A 58 -2.99 14.99 -20.64
C LYS A 58 -2.11 14.43 -21.75
#